data_AF-A0A0N8H9G3-F1
#
_entry.id   AF-A0A0N8H9G3-F1
#
_cell.length_a   1.000
_cell.length_b   1.000
_cell.length_c   1.000
_cell.angle_alpha   90.00
_cell.angle_beta   90.00
_cell.angle_gamma   90.00
#
_symmetry.space_group_name_H-M   'P 1'
#
loop_
_entity.id
_entity.type
_entity.pdbx_description
1 polymer ?
#
loop_
_entity_poly.entity_id
_entity_poly.type
_entity_poly.pdbx_seq_one_letter_code
_entity_poly.pdbx_strand_id
1 'polypeptide(L)'
;MEQDPNHNFEIMLLNGVYPPDNVSSLLFYNKTRVVKENESSGFINARDLFRQKFRPRIKAFYSEVITSKSRFALNAFLKTNNIQEIYLPEGMSFQFNQRESFDPIPLLKKASLPVKTISFENEHEEKTSRLRDLTTNFINDLKEALLSPPYEGRLAVS
;
A
#
# COMPACT_ATOMS: atom_id res chain seq x y z
N MET A 1 -0.80 -28.90 4.58
CA MET A 1 0.37 -28.65 5.44
C MET A 1 0.08 -27.40 6.24
N GLU A 2 0.24 -27.49 7.55
CA GLU A 2 -0.18 -26.52 8.57
C GLU A 2 0.23 -25.07 8.27
N GLN A 3 -0.74 -24.16 8.33
CA GLN A 3 -0.47 -22.72 8.38
C GLN A 3 0.12 -22.42 9.75
N ASP A 4 1.38 -21.96 9.78
CA ASP A 4 2.02 -21.53 11.02
C ASP A 4 1.33 -20.25 11.54
N PRO A 5 0.61 -20.30 12.67
CA PRO A 5 -0.12 -19.17 13.23
C PRO A 5 0.79 -18.01 13.69
N ASN A 6 2.12 -18.14 13.55
CA ASN A 6 3.11 -17.16 14.02
C ASN A 6 3.66 -16.20 12.93
N HIS A 7 3.16 -16.27 11.70
CA HIS A 7 3.68 -15.40 10.62
C HIS A 7 3.11 -13.98 10.70
N ASN A 8 4.00 -13.01 10.99
CA ASN A 8 3.67 -11.60 11.17
C ASN A 8 4.12 -10.75 9.98
N PHE A 9 3.26 -9.86 9.50
CA PHE A 9 3.46 -9.00 8.33
C PHE A 9 3.68 -7.54 8.73
N GLU A 10 4.53 -6.86 7.95
CA GLU A 10 4.69 -5.41 8.01
C GLU A 10 4.25 -4.85 6.66
N ILE A 11 3.21 -4.02 6.67
CA ILE A 11 2.58 -3.50 5.47
C ILE A 11 2.93 -2.01 5.32
N MET A 12 3.38 -1.64 4.13
CA MET A 12 3.66 -0.25 3.73
C MET A 12 2.74 0.15 2.58
N LEU A 13 1.96 1.21 2.79
CA LEU A 13 1.19 1.87 1.74
C LEU A 13 2.06 2.95 1.09
N LEU A 14 2.24 2.88 -0.22
CA LEU A 14 3.20 3.73 -0.93
C LEU A 14 2.50 4.71 -1.87
N ASN A 15 2.81 5.99 -1.72
CA ASN A 15 2.39 7.03 -2.66
C ASN A 15 3.59 7.69 -3.36
N GLY A 16 3.38 8.16 -4.60
CA GLY A 16 4.36 8.98 -5.32
C GLY A 16 4.07 10.47 -5.13
N VAL A 17 5.08 11.24 -4.72
CA VAL A 17 4.97 12.71 -4.55
C VAL A 17 6.13 13.41 -5.25
N TYR A 18 5.87 14.47 -6.01
CA TYR A 18 6.90 15.33 -6.57
C TYR A 18 7.55 16.15 -5.44
N PRO A 19 8.89 16.16 -5.33
CA PRO A 19 9.55 17.05 -4.40
C PRO A 19 9.31 18.53 -4.82
N PRO A 20 9.37 19.47 -3.87
CA PRO A 20 9.28 20.89 -4.19
C PRO A 20 10.36 21.31 -5.20
N ASP A 21 10.02 22.24 -6.07
CA ASP A 21 10.86 22.74 -7.15
C ASP A 21 11.75 23.94 -6.76
N ASN A 22 11.51 24.53 -5.59
CA ASN A 22 12.27 25.68 -5.09
C ASN A 22 13.13 25.32 -3.86
N VAL A 23 14.30 25.99 -3.76
CA VAL A 23 15.32 25.72 -2.73
C VAL A 23 14.77 25.88 -1.32
N SER A 24 14.02 26.96 -1.07
CA SER A 24 13.46 27.25 0.26
C SER A 24 12.51 26.15 0.72
N SER A 25 11.57 25.71 -0.13
CA SER A 25 10.66 24.62 0.18
C SER A 25 11.39 23.28 0.35
N LEU A 26 12.47 23.04 -0.39
CA LEU A 26 13.26 21.82 -0.25
C LEU A 26 13.99 21.74 1.10
N LEU A 27 14.50 22.86 1.62
CA LEU A 27 15.16 22.91 2.94
C LEU A 27 14.20 22.54 4.10
N PHE A 28 12.91 22.84 3.93
CA PHE A 28 11.87 22.52 4.91
C PHE A 28 11.06 21.26 4.53
N TYR A 29 11.46 20.57 3.46
CA TYR A 29 10.76 19.37 3.00
C TYR A 29 10.96 18.22 3.99
N ASN A 30 9.86 17.58 4.38
CA ASN A 30 9.87 16.43 5.27
C ASN A 30 8.84 15.41 4.81
N LYS A 31 9.29 14.20 4.45
CA LYS A 31 8.42 13.10 4.00
C LYS A 31 7.34 12.73 5.02
N THR A 32 7.68 12.69 6.30
CA THR A 32 6.74 12.40 7.38
C THR A 32 5.63 13.44 7.45
N ARG A 33 5.94 14.71 7.18
CA ARG A 33 4.95 15.78 7.11
C ARG A 33 4.03 15.59 5.90
N VAL A 34 4.61 15.32 4.73
CA VAL A 34 3.86 15.06 3.50
C VAL A 34 2.92 13.86 3.64
N VAL A 35 3.38 12.76 4.25
CA VAL A 35 2.53 11.59 4.53
C VAL A 35 1.33 12.01 5.37
N LYS A 36 1.56 12.72 6.49
CA LYS A 36 0.47 13.18 7.38
C LYS A 36 -0.53 14.10 6.69
N GLU A 37 -0.06 14.97 5.80
CA GLU A 37 -0.93 15.88 5.03
C GLU A 37 -1.77 15.13 3.98
N ASN A 38 -1.32 13.95 3.53
CA ASN A 38 -2.02 13.10 2.57
C ASN A 38 -2.98 12.09 3.23
N GLU A 39 -2.79 11.81 4.52
CA GLU A 39 -3.64 10.91 5.28
C GLU A 39 -4.94 11.61 5.70
N SER A 40 -6.02 11.40 4.94
CA SER A 40 -7.36 11.84 5.35
C SER A 40 -7.82 11.10 6.63
N SER A 41 -8.72 11.71 7.40
CA SER A 41 -9.29 11.06 8.59
C SER A 41 -10.00 9.74 8.27
N GLY A 42 -10.69 9.67 7.12
CA GLY A 42 -11.32 8.44 6.64
C GLY A 42 -10.30 7.34 6.33
N PHE A 43 -9.18 7.71 5.70
CA PHE A 43 -8.07 6.79 5.44
C PHE A 43 -7.45 6.26 6.74
N ILE A 44 -7.15 7.14 7.69
CA ILE A 44 -6.58 6.76 9.01
C ILE A 44 -7.51 5.77 9.72
N ASN A 45 -8.81 6.07 9.77
CA ASN A 45 -9.81 5.20 10.40
C ASN A 45 -9.90 3.83 9.72
N ALA A 46 -9.89 3.79 8.38
CA ALA A 46 -9.92 2.53 7.63
C ALA A 46 -8.65 1.70 7.87
N ARG A 47 -7.48 2.33 7.86
CA ARG A 47 -6.19 1.70 8.15
C ARG A 47 -6.17 1.09 9.55
N ASP A 48 -6.65 1.84 10.54
CA ASP A 48 -6.67 1.39 11.93
C ASP A 48 -7.68 0.26 12.14
N LEU A 49 -8.85 0.32 11.50
CA LEU A 49 -9.83 -0.77 11.49
C LEU A 49 -9.25 -2.06 10.87
N PHE A 50 -8.57 -1.93 9.73
CA PHE A 50 -7.90 -3.05 9.06
C PHE A 50 -6.84 -3.68 9.97
N ARG A 51 -5.95 -2.85 10.54
CA ARG A 51 -4.93 -3.30 11.50
C ARG A 51 -5.55 -4.02 12.70
N GLN A 52 -6.65 -3.52 13.26
CA GLN A 52 -7.33 -4.16 14.39
C GLN A 52 -7.92 -5.52 14.01
N LYS A 53 -8.56 -5.62 12.84
CA LYS A 53 -9.19 -6.86 12.36
C LYS A 53 -8.18 -7.98 12.11
N PHE A 54 -6.94 -7.65 11.76
CA PHE A 54 -5.87 -8.61 11.52
C PHE A 54 -4.71 -8.49 12.51
N ARG A 55 -4.95 -7.95 13.70
CA ARG A 55 -3.94 -7.69 14.72
C ARG A 55 -3.01 -8.88 15.04
N PRO A 56 -3.48 -10.15 15.05
CA PRO A 56 -2.59 -11.30 15.29
C PRO A 56 -1.56 -11.54 14.17
N ARG A 57 -1.80 -10.99 12.96
CA ARG A 57 -0.98 -11.21 11.76
C ARG A 57 -0.25 -9.95 11.30
N ILE A 58 -0.70 -8.75 11.66
CA ILE A 58 -0.08 -7.48 11.23
C ILE A 58 0.71 -6.87 12.39
N LYS A 59 2.04 -6.90 12.26
CA LYS A 59 2.97 -6.27 13.21
C LYS A 59 3.03 -4.75 13.04
N ALA A 60 3.07 -4.28 11.79
CA ALA A 60 3.14 -2.86 11.48
C ALA A 60 2.32 -2.54 10.23
N PHE A 61 1.68 -1.36 10.23
CA PHE A 61 0.95 -0.85 9.08
C PHE A 61 1.14 0.66 9.02
N TYR A 62 1.83 1.15 7.98
CA TYR A 62 2.22 2.55 7.87
C TYR A 62 2.23 3.00 6.40
N SER A 63 2.28 4.32 6.20
CA SER A 63 2.30 4.94 4.88
C SER A 63 3.65 5.61 4.64
N GLU A 64 4.12 5.62 3.40
CA GLU A 64 5.39 6.24 3.01
C GLU A 64 5.30 6.86 1.61
N VAL A 65 6.24 7.76 1.29
CA VAL A 65 6.30 8.42 -0.02
C VAL A 65 7.64 8.23 -0.74
N ILE A 66 7.55 7.97 -2.04
CA ILE A 66 8.68 8.07 -2.97
C ILE A 66 8.64 9.40 -3.72
N THR A 67 9.81 9.98 -3.90
CA THR A 67 9.98 11.28 -4.56
C THR A 67 10.67 11.19 -5.91
N SER A 68 10.99 9.98 -6.36
CA SER A 68 11.72 9.75 -7.59
C SER A 68 10.99 8.75 -8.48
N LYS A 69 10.93 9.04 -9.77
CA LYS A 69 10.48 8.12 -10.82
C LYS A 69 11.62 7.26 -11.39
N SER A 70 12.79 7.29 -10.75
CA SER A 70 13.93 6.46 -11.16
C SER A 70 13.79 5.05 -10.63
N ARG A 71 13.95 4.04 -11.51
CA ARG A 71 14.02 2.63 -11.11
C ARG A 71 15.15 2.36 -10.11
N PHE A 72 16.29 3.04 -10.28
CA PHE A 72 17.42 2.91 -9.36
C PHE A 72 17.05 3.38 -7.95
N ALA A 73 16.41 4.56 -7.85
CA ALA A 73 15.96 5.10 -6.57
C ALA A 73 14.88 4.22 -5.92
N LEU A 74 13.93 3.70 -6.72
CA LEU A 74 12.93 2.75 -6.22
C LEU A 74 13.59 1.49 -5.66
N ASN A 75 14.50 0.85 -6.40
CA ASN A 75 15.16 -0.38 -5.93
C ASN A 75 15.99 -0.14 -4.66
N ALA A 76 16.66 1.01 -4.56
CA ALA A 76 17.36 1.41 -3.34
C ALA A 76 16.38 1.57 -2.17
N PHE A 77 15.26 2.26 -2.38
CA PHE A 77 14.21 2.43 -1.39
C PHE A 77 13.64 1.08 -0.90
N LEU A 78 13.29 0.18 -1.82
CA LEU A 78 12.75 -1.14 -1.51
C LEU A 78 13.74 -1.96 -0.68
N LYS A 79 15.03 -1.93 -1.06
CA LYS A 79 16.11 -2.62 -0.34
C LYS A 79 16.31 -2.05 1.07
N THR A 80 16.40 -0.73 1.23
CA THR A 80 16.59 -0.08 2.54
C THR A 80 15.44 -0.37 3.49
N ASN A 81 14.21 -0.46 2.98
CA ASN A 81 13.02 -0.77 3.78
C ASN A 81 12.75 -2.27 3.92
N ASN A 82 13.62 -3.14 3.42
CA ASN A 82 13.47 -4.60 3.45
C ASN A 82 12.12 -5.09 2.86
N ILE A 83 11.65 -4.43 1.80
CA ILE A 83 10.44 -4.85 1.08
C ILE A 83 10.77 -6.14 0.31
N GLN A 84 9.88 -7.12 0.41
CA GLN A 84 10.07 -8.46 -0.17
C GLN A 84 9.18 -8.67 -1.39
N GLU A 85 7.96 -8.13 -1.35
CA GLU A 85 6.97 -8.28 -2.40
C GLU A 85 6.17 -6.98 -2.57
N ILE A 86 5.65 -6.78 -3.77
CA ILE A 86 4.80 -5.65 -4.12
C ILE A 86 3.45 -6.19 -4.56
N TYR A 87 2.37 -5.64 -4.03
CA TYR A 87 1.02 -5.95 -4.45
C TYR A 87 0.41 -4.72 -5.11
N LEU A 88 -0.12 -4.90 -6.32
CA LEU A 88 -0.72 -3.84 -7.10
C LEU A 88 -2.20 -4.16 -7.36
N PRO A 89 -3.11 -3.23 -7.08
CA PRO A 89 -4.50 -3.39 -7.45
C PRO A 89 -4.69 -3.26 -8.96
N GLU A 90 -5.49 -4.15 -9.55
CA GLU A 90 -5.93 -4.10 -10.94
C GLU A 90 -7.44 -3.87 -11.01
N GLY A 91 -7.86 -3.10 -12.01
CA GLY A 91 -9.25 -2.67 -12.16
C GLY A 91 -9.62 -1.41 -11.38
N MET A 92 -8.74 -0.90 -10.52
CA MET A 92 -8.94 0.39 -9.82
C MET A 92 -8.29 1.56 -10.56
N SER A 93 -9.03 2.66 -10.67
CA SER A 93 -8.50 3.96 -11.09
C SER A 93 -8.25 4.86 -9.88
N PHE A 94 -7.02 5.32 -9.71
CA PHE A 94 -6.66 6.25 -8.63
C PHE A 94 -6.92 7.69 -9.05
N GLN A 95 -7.64 8.43 -8.21
CA GLN A 95 -7.76 9.88 -8.35
C GLN A 95 -6.70 10.55 -7.47
N PHE A 96 -5.64 11.05 -8.11
CA PHE A 96 -4.62 11.84 -7.44
C PHE A 96 -5.12 13.27 -7.32
N ASN A 97 -5.80 13.56 -6.22
CA ASN A 97 -6.47 14.85 -5.98
C ASN A 97 -5.50 16.01 -5.75
N GLN A 98 -4.20 15.75 -5.66
CA GLN A 98 -3.17 16.74 -5.39
C GLN A 98 -2.25 16.92 -6.60
N ARG A 99 -1.99 18.18 -6.97
CA ARG A 99 -1.04 18.58 -8.04
C ARG A 99 0.37 18.02 -7.84
N GLU A 100 0.68 17.62 -6.61
CA GLU A 100 2.01 17.17 -6.20
C GLU A 100 2.14 15.65 -6.13
N SER A 101 1.11 14.87 -6.42
CA SER A 101 1.21 13.39 -6.44
C SER A 101 1.40 12.83 -7.85
N PHE A 102 2.00 11.64 -7.95
CA PHE A 102 2.09 10.88 -9.18
C PHE A 102 1.77 9.41 -8.95
N ASP A 103 1.30 8.73 -10.00
CA ASP A 103 1.03 7.30 -9.95
C ASP A 103 2.33 6.48 -9.85
N PRO A 104 2.57 5.77 -8.73
CA PRO A 104 3.75 4.93 -8.59
C PRO A 104 3.60 3.57 -9.29
N ILE A 105 2.39 3.16 -9.70
CA ILE A 105 2.11 1.82 -10.27
C ILE A 105 3.01 1.52 -11.48
N PRO A 106 3.16 2.40 -12.50
CA PRO A 106 4.04 2.14 -13.64
C PRO A 106 5.50 1.95 -13.25
N LEU A 107 5.94 2.56 -12.15
CA LEU A 107 7.29 2.42 -11.62
C LEU A 107 7.45 1.12 -10.83
N LEU A 108 6.46 0.79 -9.99
CA LEU A 108 6.42 -0.42 -9.19
C LEU A 108 6.38 -1.69 -10.05
N LYS A 109 5.66 -1.66 -11.17
CA LYS A 109 5.67 -2.75 -12.18
C LYS A 109 7.07 -3.03 -12.76
N LYS A 110 8.00 -2.07 -12.66
CA LYS A 110 9.39 -2.18 -13.14
C LYS A 110 10.38 -2.47 -12.02
N ALA A 111 9.93 -2.70 -10.79
CA ALA A 111 10.79 -3.02 -9.66
C ALA A 111 11.63 -4.28 -9.92
N SER A 112 12.71 -4.46 -9.15
CA SER A 112 13.48 -5.71 -9.16
C SER A 112 12.87 -6.81 -8.28
N LEU A 113 11.71 -6.56 -7.65
CA LEU A 113 11.04 -7.47 -6.73
C LEU A 113 9.83 -8.15 -7.40
N PRO A 114 9.35 -9.28 -6.85
CA PRO A 114 8.09 -9.88 -7.26
C PRO A 114 6.93 -8.88 -7.13
N VAL A 115 6.18 -8.73 -8.23
CA VAL A 115 4.97 -7.91 -8.29
C VAL A 115 3.78 -8.83 -8.50
N LYS A 116 2.84 -8.82 -7.56
CA LYS A 116 1.58 -9.56 -7.62
C LYS A 116 0.44 -8.58 -7.90
N THR A 117 -0.44 -8.96 -8.80
CA THR A 117 -1.60 -8.15 -9.14
C THR A 117 -2.82 -8.72 -8.43
N ILE A 118 -3.59 -7.87 -7.74
CA ILE A 118 -4.86 -8.24 -7.10
C ILE A 118 -5.97 -7.63 -7.93
N SER A 119 -6.75 -8.46 -8.62
CA SER A 119 -7.91 -7.99 -9.41
C SER A 119 -9.07 -7.65 -8.47
N PHE A 120 -9.61 -6.44 -8.63
CA PHE A 120 -10.84 -6.04 -7.94
C PHE A 120 -12.00 -6.10 -8.93
N GLU A 121 -12.96 -6.99 -8.69
CA GLU A 121 -14.21 -6.98 -9.44
C GLU A 121 -15.01 -5.73 -9.04
N ASN A 122 -15.12 -4.78 -9.97
CA ASN A 122 -15.90 -3.56 -9.78
C ASN A 122 -17.40 -3.89 -9.80
N GLU A 123 -17.98 -4.25 -8.65
CA GLU A 123 -19.44 -4.19 -8.49
C GLU A 123 -19.87 -2.72 -8.38
N HIS A 124 -20.20 -2.14 -9.54
CA HIS A 124 -20.70 -0.77 -9.75
C HIS A 124 -21.68 -0.27 -8.69
N GLU A 125 -21.35 0.89 -8.09
CA GLU A 125 -22.23 1.89 -7.45
C GLU A 125 -23.51 1.41 -6.74
N GLU A 126 -23.49 1.39 -5.40
CA GLU A 126 -24.62 1.87 -4.58
C GLU A 126 -24.06 2.29 -3.22
N LYS A 127 -24.10 3.60 -2.98
CA LYS A 127 -23.52 4.24 -1.81
C LYS A 127 -24.24 3.75 -0.55
N THR A 128 -23.43 3.51 0.49
CA THR A 128 -23.75 3.46 1.92
C THR A 128 -24.10 2.13 2.60
N SER A 129 -24.59 1.07 1.94
CA SER A 129 -24.64 -0.28 2.58
C SER A 129 -23.41 -1.14 2.24
N ARG A 130 -22.91 -1.02 1.00
CA ARG A 130 -21.83 -1.85 0.44
C ARG A 130 -20.45 -1.65 1.05
N LEU A 131 -20.20 -0.60 1.83
CA LEU A 131 -18.89 -0.39 2.47
C LEU A 131 -18.57 -1.48 3.50
N ARG A 132 -19.58 -2.06 4.17
CA ARG A 132 -19.37 -3.21 5.06
C ARG A 132 -19.07 -4.48 4.27
N ASP A 133 -19.73 -4.67 3.14
CA ASP A 133 -19.58 -5.86 2.30
C ASP A 133 -18.25 -5.84 1.54
N LEU A 134 -17.83 -4.69 1.01
CA LEU A 134 -16.48 -4.47 0.43
C LEU A 134 -15.37 -4.74 1.45
N THR A 135 -15.51 -4.27 2.70
CA THR A 135 -14.53 -4.61 3.75
C THR A 135 -14.58 -6.07 4.18
N THR A 136 -15.66 -6.79 3.89
CA THR A 136 -15.78 -8.21 4.22
C THR A 136 -15.19 -9.06 3.09
N ASN A 137 -15.48 -8.72 1.84
CA ASN A 137 -14.98 -9.38 0.64
C ASN A 137 -13.48 -9.14 0.47
N PHE A 138 -13.01 -7.88 0.57
CA PHE A 138 -11.57 -7.58 0.58
C PHE A 138 -10.82 -8.39 1.64
N ILE A 139 -11.44 -8.59 2.81
CA ILE A 139 -10.83 -9.34 3.89
C ILE A 139 -10.89 -10.84 3.66
N ASN A 140 -11.92 -11.34 2.99
CA ASN A 140 -11.98 -12.73 2.58
C ASN A 140 -10.98 -13.03 1.46
N ASP A 141 -10.80 -12.15 0.48
CA ASP A 141 -9.81 -12.32 -0.59
C ASP A 141 -8.38 -12.26 -0.05
N LEU A 142 -8.13 -11.36 0.91
CA LEU A 142 -6.86 -11.27 1.62
C LEU A 142 -6.66 -12.48 2.54
N LYS A 143 -7.72 -13.04 3.13
CA LYS A 143 -7.65 -14.33 3.82
C LYS A 143 -7.29 -15.44 2.84
N GLU A 144 -7.99 -15.61 1.72
CA GLU A 144 -7.72 -16.66 0.74
C GLU A 144 -6.27 -16.57 0.20
N ALA A 145 -5.80 -15.36 -0.10
CA ALA A 145 -4.41 -15.11 -0.48
C ALA A 145 -3.38 -15.45 0.62
N LEU A 146 -3.77 -15.28 1.89
CA LEU A 146 -2.98 -15.68 3.07
C LEU A 146 -3.15 -17.17 3.46
N LEU A 147 -4.16 -17.87 2.93
CA LEU A 147 -4.51 -19.24 3.31
C LEU A 147 -4.05 -20.31 2.31
N SER A 148 -3.57 -19.94 1.11
CA SER A 148 -3.05 -20.87 0.09
C SER A 148 -1.58 -21.28 0.37
N PRO A 149 -1.19 -22.58 0.32
CA PRO A 149 0.19 -23.04 0.57
C PRO A 149 0.99 -23.33 -0.71
N PRO A 150 2.36 -23.36 -0.67
CA PRO A 150 3.27 -22.66 0.23
C PRO A 150 4.26 -21.76 -0.55
N TYR A 151 4.46 -20.52 -0.10
CA TYR A 151 5.66 -19.74 -0.44
C TYR A 151 6.06 -18.88 0.76
N GLU A 152 7.34 -18.94 1.11
CA GLU A 152 7.97 -18.27 2.26
C GLU A 152 8.20 -16.78 1.95
N GLY A 153 7.50 -15.84 2.62
CA GLY A 153 7.83 -14.40 2.52
C GLY A 153 6.75 -13.41 2.92
N ARG A 154 7.17 -12.19 3.33
CA ARG A 154 6.35 -11.11 3.90
C ARG A 154 5.48 -10.38 2.87
N LEU A 155 4.21 -10.13 3.21
CA LEU A 155 3.21 -9.40 2.44
C LEU A 155 3.18 -7.88 2.69
N ALA A 156 2.97 -7.11 1.62
CA ALA A 156 2.65 -5.68 1.65
C ALA A 156 1.53 -5.36 0.64
N VAL A 157 0.35 -4.97 1.12
CA VAL A 157 -0.82 -4.62 0.29
C VAL A 157 -0.91 -3.11 0.12
N SER A 158 -1.12 -2.62 -1.13
CA SER A 158 -1.37 -1.21 -1.49
C SER A 158 -2.71 -1.03 -2.18
#